data_AF-A0A2S1LQT0-F1
#
_entry.id   AF-A0A2S1LQT0-F1
#
_cell.length_a   1.000
_cell.length_b   1.000
_cell.length_c   1.000
_cell.angle_alpha   90.00
_cell.angle_beta   90.00
_cell.angle_gamma   90.00
#
_symmetry.space_group_name_H-M   'P 1'
#
loop_
_entity.id
_entity.type
_entity.pdbx_description
1 polymer ?
#
loop_
_entity_poly.entity_id
_entity_poly.type
_entity_poly.pdbx_seq_one_letter_code
_entity_poly.pdbx_strand_id
1 'polypeptide(L)'
;MKDPAFLFYTKDFQSGTQDMSCDEVGAYLRLLMYQHQHGNIPVDKERLMRITSIFTIEKFDMVWEMVGNKFNQIGNHLVNNRLDKEINQRSINKPKKTAAASLAGLISSSKLSKDDQVRIKRNFKMDLFIYENDVLITDETLIKTRVREWFNTQLNNQKETVNQMVNNYANGDGDVNENVSVNKEKEGTGEKIKKSIVKTSEIVFPFETELFKTQWQLWKAYKAKEFGFKYKSESSEQAGLSELNNLSGSDEKKAIAIIHQSLAKGWKGFFELKNNQNERSNSYTGQLKTVSDSFARKIAEGLQSE
;
A
#
# COMPACT_ATOMS: atom_id res chain seq x y z
N MET A 1 -11.93 3.17 -3.23
CA MET A 1 -12.28 2.99 -4.67
C MET A 1 -13.30 1.87 -4.76
N LYS A 2 -14.46 2.08 -5.40
CA LYS A 2 -15.43 1.00 -5.66
C LYS A 2 -14.78 -0.04 -6.58
N ASP A 3 -15.13 -1.31 -6.42
CA ASP A 3 -14.63 -2.38 -7.30
C ASP A 3 -14.99 -2.01 -8.74
N PRO A 4 -14.03 -1.92 -9.68
CA PRO A 4 -14.35 -1.57 -11.06
C PRO A 4 -15.12 -2.69 -11.79
N ALA A 5 -15.20 -3.90 -11.21
CA ALA A 5 -15.80 -5.06 -11.85
C ALA A 5 -16.68 -5.88 -10.90
N PHE A 6 -17.73 -6.48 -11.47
CA PHE A 6 -18.48 -7.57 -10.84
C PHE A 6 -18.31 -8.86 -11.62
N LEU A 7 -18.50 -10.01 -10.97
CA LEU A 7 -18.45 -11.30 -11.63
C LEU A 7 -19.69 -11.48 -12.50
N PHE A 8 -19.45 -11.73 -13.79
CA PHE A 8 -20.50 -11.97 -14.77
C PHE A 8 -20.50 -13.44 -15.18
N TYR A 9 -21.41 -14.22 -14.61
CA TYR A 9 -21.52 -15.65 -14.88
C TYR A 9 -22.36 -15.88 -16.14
N THR A 10 -21.70 -16.13 -17.27
CA THR A 10 -22.33 -16.22 -18.58
C THR A 10 -23.44 -17.28 -18.65
N LYS A 11 -23.22 -18.47 -18.08
CA LYS A 11 -24.23 -19.54 -18.03
C LYS A 11 -25.51 -19.10 -17.31
N ASP A 12 -25.34 -18.46 -16.16
CA ASP A 12 -26.48 -18.04 -15.35
C ASP A 12 -27.21 -16.84 -15.94
N PHE A 13 -26.45 -15.92 -16.54
CA PHE A 13 -27.02 -14.81 -17.28
C PHE A 13 -27.84 -15.32 -18.46
N GLN A 14 -27.24 -16.16 -19.32
CA GLN A 14 -27.91 -16.75 -20.47
C GLN A 14 -29.18 -17.50 -20.08
N SER A 15 -29.10 -18.37 -19.08
CA SER A 15 -30.27 -19.14 -18.62
C SER A 15 -31.34 -18.23 -18.02
N GLY A 16 -30.93 -17.20 -17.28
CA GLY A 16 -31.83 -16.26 -16.63
C GLY A 16 -32.46 -15.23 -17.57
N THR A 17 -31.95 -15.08 -18.79
CA THR A 17 -32.44 -14.13 -19.79
C THR A 17 -32.83 -14.82 -21.10
N GLN A 18 -32.98 -16.15 -21.10
CA GLN A 18 -33.14 -16.94 -22.32
C GLN A 18 -34.40 -16.55 -23.11
N ASP A 19 -35.48 -16.22 -22.41
CA ASP A 19 -36.76 -15.85 -23.01
C ASP A 19 -36.99 -14.34 -23.08
N MET A 20 -35.94 -13.53 -22.84
CA MET A 20 -36.02 -12.07 -22.89
C MET A 20 -35.66 -11.52 -24.27
N SER A 21 -36.33 -10.45 -24.67
CA SER A 21 -35.99 -9.72 -25.90
C SER A 21 -34.66 -8.95 -25.78
N CYS A 22 -34.06 -8.54 -26.90
CA CYS A 22 -32.82 -7.75 -26.89
C CYS A 22 -32.95 -6.46 -26.06
N ASP A 23 -34.11 -5.80 -26.12
CA ASP A 23 -34.37 -4.58 -25.35
C ASP A 23 -34.46 -4.87 -23.85
N GLU A 24 -35.09 -5.97 -23.47
CA GLU A 24 -35.18 -6.41 -22.07
C GLU A 24 -33.81 -6.82 -21.52
N VAL A 25 -33.02 -7.56 -22.28
CA VAL A 25 -31.64 -7.94 -21.90
C VAL A 25 -30.78 -6.69 -21.74
N GLY A 26 -30.87 -5.75 -22.68
CA GLY A 26 -30.14 -4.49 -22.63
C GLY A 26 -30.53 -3.63 -21.42
N ALA A 27 -31.83 -3.49 -21.16
CA ALA A 27 -32.35 -2.77 -19.99
C ALA A 27 -31.91 -3.43 -18.68
N TYR A 28 -32.03 -4.75 -18.57
CA TYR A 28 -31.59 -5.51 -17.40
C TYR A 28 -30.10 -5.31 -17.12
N LEU A 29 -29.25 -5.45 -18.14
CA LEU A 29 -27.80 -5.28 -18.00
C LEU A 29 -27.43 -3.85 -17.59
N ARG A 30 -28.09 -2.83 -18.16
CA ARG A 30 -27.87 -1.42 -17.79
C ARG A 30 -28.23 -1.14 -16.34
N LEU A 31 -29.31 -1.73 -15.84
CA LEU A 31 -29.70 -1.61 -14.44
C LEU A 31 -28.72 -2.31 -13.50
N LEU A 32 -28.22 -3.50 -13.86
CA LEU A 32 -27.16 -4.18 -13.10
C LEU A 32 -25.88 -3.33 -13.03
N MET A 33 -25.45 -2.77 -14.17
CA MET A 33 -24.30 -1.87 -14.22
C MET A 33 -24.53 -0.62 -13.35
N TYR A 34 -25.73 -0.04 -13.41
CA TYR A 34 -26.08 1.11 -12.59
C TYR A 34 -26.02 0.78 -11.10
N GLN A 35 -26.64 -0.32 -10.67
CA GLN A 35 -26.61 -0.80 -9.28
C GLN A 35 -25.18 -1.02 -8.80
N HIS A 36 -24.33 -1.66 -9.61
CA HIS A 36 -22.93 -1.89 -9.24
C HIS A 36 -22.17 -0.57 -8.99
N GLN A 37 -22.35 0.42 -9.87
CA GLN A 37 -21.65 1.69 -9.74
C GLN A 37 -22.23 2.60 -8.65
N HIS A 38 -23.55 2.60 -8.45
CA HIS A 38 -24.25 3.57 -7.61
C HIS A 38 -24.81 2.98 -6.30
N GLY A 39 -24.90 1.66 -6.18
CA GLY A 39 -25.49 0.94 -5.05
C GLY A 39 -26.99 0.68 -5.26
N ASN A 40 -27.81 1.73 -5.22
CA ASN A 40 -29.26 1.61 -5.29
C ASN A 40 -29.80 2.10 -6.64
N ILE A 41 -30.76 1.39 -7.23
CA ILE A 41 -31.47 1.85 -8.42
C ILE A 41 -32.70 2.67 -7.98
N PRO A 42 -32.96 3.87 -8.52
CA PRO A 42 -34.16 4.64 -8.19
C PRO A 42 -35.44 3.96 -8.71
N VAL A 43 -36.55 4.09 -7.98
CA VAL A 43 -37.88 3.60 -8.45
C VAL A 43 -38.57 4.55 -9.43
N ASP A 44 -38.09 5.79 -9.55
CA ASP A 44 -38.66 6.81 -10.43
C ASP A 44 -38.60 6.37 -11.91
N LYS A 45 -39.77 6.35 -12.56
CA LYS A 45 -39.95 5.87 -13.94
C LYS A 45 -39.06 6.62 -14.92
N GLU A 46 -39.00 7.95 -14.83
CA GLU A 46 -38.18 8.74 -15.74
C GLU A 46 -36.69 8.44 -15.58
N ARG A 47 -36.21 8.26 -14.34
CA ARG A 47 -34.84 7.83 -14.08
C ARG A 47 -34.57 6.45 -14.64
N LEU A 48 -35.48 5.49 -14.46
CA LEU A 48 -35.36 4.14 -15.01
C LEU A 48 -35.29 4.16 -16.54
N MET A 49 -36.14 4.95 -17.20
CA MET A 49 -36.13 5.18 -18.65
C MET A 49 -34.78 5.72 -19.12
N ARG A 50 -34.21 6.72 -18.42
CA ARG A 50 -32.87 7.27 -18.73
C ARG A 50 -31.76 6.22 -18.58
N ILE A 51 -31.76 5.45 -17.50
CA ILE A 51 -30.74 4.41 -17.24
C ILE A 51 -30.79 3.30 -18.30
N THR A 52 -32.00 2.83 -18.61
CA THR A 52 -32.24 1.79 -19.62
C THR A 52 -32.08 2.30 -21.05
N SER A 53 -32.11 3.63 -21.24
CA SER A 53 -32.13 4.31 -22.55
C SER A 53 -33.35 3.96 -23.40
N ILE A 54 -34.51 3.79 -22.75
CA ILE A 54 -35.80 3.60 -23.39
C ILE A 54 -36.64 4.85 -23.11
N PHE A 55 -36.85 5.68 -24.13
CA PHE A 55 -37.43 7.02 -23.95
C PHE A 55 -38.92 7.13 -24.27
N THR A 56 -39.54 6.07 -24.78
CA THR A 56 -41.00 6.00 -24.97
C THR A 56 -41.63 5.23 -23.82
N ILE A 57 -42.70 5.77 -23.25
CA ILE A 57 -43.35 5.20 -22.05
C ILE A 57 -43.93 3.83 -22.39
N GLU A 58 -44.56 3.69 -23.56
CA GLU A 58 -45.19 2.46 -24.01
C GLU A 58 -44.16 1.34 -24.14
N LYS A 59 -43.00 1.64 -24.74
CA LYS A 59 -41.91 0.66 -24.88
C LYS A 59 -41.30 0.32 -23.53
N PHE A 60 -41.12 1.32 -22.67
CA PHE A 60 -40.61 1.10 -21.33
C PHE A 60 -41.53 0.17 -20.53
N ASP A 61 -42.84 0.41 -20.56
CA ASP A 61 -43.81 -0.39 -19.83
C ASP A 61 -43.81 -1.85 -20.28
N MET A 62 -43.78 -2.10 -21.60
CA MET A 62 -43.63 -3.46 -22.13
C MET A 62 -42.34 -4.15 -21.65
N VAL A 63 -41.21 -3.45 -21.69
CA VAL A 63 -39.92 -4.00 -21.24
C VAL A 63 -39.90 -4.21 -19.72
N TRP A 64 -40.55 -3.31 -18.98
CA TRP A 64 -40.56 -3.32 -17.52
C TRP A 64 -41.38 -4.48 -16.95
N GLU A 65 -42.45 -4.92 -17.64
CA GLU A 65 -43.22 -6.10 -17.25
C GLU A 65 -42.34 -7.35 -17.05
N MET A 66 -41.31 -7.51 -17.88
CA MET A 66 -40.35 -8.61 -17.75
C MET A 66 -39.17 -8.25 -16.83
N VAL A 67 -38.54 -7.10 -17.06
CA VAL A 67 -37.29 -6.71 -16.37
C VAL A 67 -37.52 -6.40 -14.90
N GLY A 68 -38.64 -5.75 -14.55
CA GLY A 68 -38.97 -5.35 -13.19
C GLY A 68 -39.00 -6.52 -12.21
N ASN A 69 -39.46 -7.69 -12.67
CA ASN A 69 -39.51 -8.93 -11.88
C ASN A 69 -38.13 -9.46 -11.44
N LYS A 70 -37.04 -8.93 -12.03
CA LYS A 70 -35.65 -9.29 -11.68
C LYS A 70 -35.09 -8.45 -10.53
N PHE A 71 -35.87 -7.50 -10.01
CA PHE A 71 -35.47 -6.60 -8.95
C PHE A 71 -36.47 -6.62 -7.79
N ASN A 72 -35.95 -6.44 -6.58
CA ASN A 72 -36.72 -6.31 -5.37
C ASN A 72 -36.76 -4.84 -4.97
N GLN A 73 -37.96 -4.34 -4.65
CA GLN A 73 -38.11 -3.00 -4.11
C GLN A 73 -37.85 -3.01 -2.60
N ILE A 74 -36.96 -2.13 -2.15
CA ILE A 74 -36.59 -1.90 -0.76
C ILE A 74 -36.74 -0.41 -0.48
N GLY A 75 -37.86 0.00 0.10
CA GLY A 75 -38.21 1.41 0.29
C GLY A 75 -38.35 2.12 -1.06
N ASN A 76 -37.52 3.16 -1.27
CA ASN A 76 -37.56 3.99 -2.48
C ASN A 76 -36.52 3.58 -3.55
N HIS A 77 -36.06 2.34 -3.50
CA HIS A 77 -35.03 1.84 -4.40
C HIS A 77 -35.25 0.39 -4.79
N LEU A 78 -34.69 0.01 -5.93
CA LEU A 78 -34.67 -1.34 -6.47
C LEU A 78 -33.28 -1.95 -6.32
N VAL A 79 -33.25 -3.25 -6.02
CA VAL A 79 -32.03 -4.02 -5.84
C VAL A 79 -32.19 -5.39 -6.50
N ASN A 80 -31.22 -5.78 -7.31
CA ASN A 80 -31.02 -7.16 -7.71
C ASN A 80 -30.24 -7.88 -6.59
N ASN A 81 -30.94 -8.75 -5.86
CA ASN A 81 -30.41 -9.47 -4.70
C ASN A 81 -29.18 -10.33 -5.03
N ARG A 82 -29.13 -10.89 -6.26
CA ARG A 82 -27.99 -11.72 -6.67
C ARG A 82 -26.74 -10.86 -6.81
N LEU A 83 -26.82 -9.75 -7.54
CA LEU A 83 -25.69 -8.84 -7.69
C LEU A 83 -25.21 -8.31 -6.33
N ASP A 84 -26.13 -7.97 -5.44
CA ASP A 84 -25.79 -7.48 -4.10
C ASP A 84 -25.02 -8.54 -3.28
N LYS A 85 -25.46 -9.80 -3.31
CA LYS A 85 -24.73 -10.93 -2.72
C LYS A 85 -23.31 -11.07 -3.29
N GLU A 86 -23.14 -10.98 -4.61
CA GLU A 86 -21.82 -11.09 -5.25
C GLU A 86 -20.89 -9.95 -4.84
N ILE A 87 -21.40 -8.71 -4.79
CA ILE A 87 -20.63 -7.53 -4.34
C ILE A 87 -20.20 -7.70 -2.88
N ASN A 88 -21.12 -8.11 -2.00
CA ASN A 88 -20.85 -8.31 -0.58
C ASN A 88 -19.88 -9.48 -0.33
N GLN A 89 -20.03 -10.57 -1.07
CA GLN A 89 -19.12 -11.71 -0.95
C GLN A 89 -17.69 -11.34 -1.38
N ARG A 90 -17.55 -10.51 -2.44
CA ARG A 90 -16.24 -9.99 -2.86
C ARG A 90 -15.64 -9.01 -1.86
N SER A 91 -16.44 -8.12 -1.29
CA SER A 91 -15.97 -7.16 -0.27
C SER A 91 -15.43 -7.86 0.97
N ILE A 92 -16.06 -8.97 1.39
CA ILE A 92 -15.61 -9.82 2.51
C ILE A 92 -14.38 -10.66 2.14
N ASN A 93 -14.36 -11.24 0.94
CA ASN A 93 -13.27 -12.14 0.53
C ASN A 93 -11.96 -11.40 0.24
N LYS A 94 -12.03 -10.12 -0.14
CA LYS A 94 -10.85 -9.34 -0.48
C LYS A 94 -9.90 -9.15 0.72
N PRO A 95 -10.33 -8.69 1.90
CA PRO A 95 -9.52 -8.66 3.13
C PRO A 95 -8.89 -10.02 3.48
N LYS A 96 -9.67 -11.10 3.40
CA LYS A 96 -9.20 -12.47 3.68
C LYS A 96 -8.04 -12.86 2.76
N LYS A 97 -8.19 -12.62 1.45
CA LYS A 97 -7.14 -12.87 0.45
C LYS A 97 -5.91 -12.01 0.72
N THR A 98 -6.10 -10.73 1.03
CA THR A 98 -4.99 -9.81 1.34
C THR A 98 -4.17 -10.31 2.53
N ALA A 99 -4.81 -10.67 3.63
CA ALA A 99 -4.13 -11.16 4.83
C ALA A 99 -3.39 -12.49 4.56
N ALA A 100 -4.04 -13.47 3.92
CA ALA A 100 -3.43 -14.75 3.57
C ALA A 100 -2.23 -14.59 2.63
N ALA A 101 -2.37 -13.78 1.57
CA ALA A 101 -1.29 -13.51 0.62
C ALA A 101 -0.10 -12.80 1.29
N SER A 102 -0.39 -11.87 2.20
CA SER A 102 0.65 -11.16 2.97
C SER A 102 1.47 -12.12 3.82
N LEU A 103 0.80 -13.02 4.55
CA LEU A 103 1.49 -14.05 5.35
C LEU A 103 2.32 -14.98 4.46
N ALA A 104 1.75 -15.46 3.36
CA ALA A 104 2.46 -16.36 2.42
C ALA A 104 3.73 -15.70 1.87
N GLY A 105 3.65 -14.42 1.49
CA GLY A 105 4.81 -13.63 1.06
C GLY A 105 5.89 -13.53 2.13
N LEU A 106 5.51 -13.22 3.37
CA LEU A 106 6.45 -13.13 4.49
C LEU A 106 7.13 -14.47 4.80
N ILE A 107 6.37 -15.57 4.82
CA ILE A 107 6.92 -16.91 5.00
C ILE A 107 7.93 -17.25 3.89
N SER A 108 7.56 -16.98 2.63
CA SER A 108 8.40 -17.31 1.47
C SER A 108 9.74 -16.56 1.45
N SER A 109 9.76 -15.34 2.01
CA SER A 109 10.94 -14.47 2.03
C SER A 109 11.85 -14.69 3.24
N SER A 110 11.33 -15.23 4.34
CA SER A 110 12.02 -15.21 5.65
C SER A 110 12.95 -16.40 5.94
N LYS A 111 13.29 -17.26 4.96
CA LYS A 111 14.15 -18.46 5.13
C LYS A 111 13.87 -19.24 6.44
N LEU A 112 12.61 -19.61 6.67
CA LEU A 112 12.16 -20.29 7.90
C LEU A 112 12.29 -21.82 7.80
N SER A 113 12.55 -22.47 8.94
CA SER A 113 12.47 -23.93 9.06
C SER A 113 11.04 -24.43 8.81
N LYS A 114 10.86 -25.72 8.44
CA LYS A 114 9.53 -26.30 8.22
C LYS A 114 8.66 -26.22 9.48
N ASP A 115 9.27 -26.42 10.65
CA ASP A 115 8.55 -26.39 11.94
C ASP A 115 8.07 -24.98 12.28
N ASP A 116 8.89 -23.96 12.03
CA ASP A 116 8.49 -22.56 12.20
C ASP A 116 7.33 -22.19 11.26
N GLN A 117 7.38 -22.64 10.01
CA GLN A 117 6.30 -22.40 9.05
C GLN A 117 4.98 -23.04 9.50
N VAL A 118 5.02 -24.28 10.00
CA VAL A 118 3.84 -24.98 10.51
C VAL A 118 3.28 -24.25 11.74
N ARG A 119 4.13 -23.87 12.69
CA ARG A 119 3.74 -23.14 13.89
C ARG A 119 3.08 -21.80 13.55
N ILE A 120 3.72 -21.00 12.71
CA ILE A 120 3.21 -19.67 12.31
C ILE A 120 1.84 -19.83 11.63
N LYS A 121 1.71 -20.77 10.68
CA LYS A 121 0.43 -21.02 10.02
C LYS A 121 -0.67 -21.46 10.99
N ARG A 122 -0.35 -22.27 12.00
CA ARG A 122 -1.31 -22.70 13.04
C ARG A 122 -1.80 -21.54 13.91
N ASN A 123 -0.89 -20.63 14.27
CA ASN A 123 -1.19 -19.48 15.13
C ASN A 123 -1.86 -18.32 14.39
N PHE A 124 -1.76 -18.28 13.05
CA PHE A 124 -2.39 -17.25 12.26
C PHE A 124 -3.92 -17.38 12.26
N LYS A 125 -4.61 -16.49 12.98
CA LYS A 125 -6.07 -16.40 13.00
C LYS A 125 -6.51 -15.21 12.17
N MET A 126 -7.15 -15.49 11.03
CA MET A 126 -7.55 -14.50 10.04
C MET A 126 -8.29 -13.30 10.65
N ASP A 127 -9.25 -13.58 11.53
CA ASP A 127 -10.16 -12.58 12.07
C ASP A 127 -9.46 -11.48 12.87
N LEU A 128 -8.31 -11.79 13.48
CA LEU A 128 -7.49 -10.81 14.23
C LEU A 128 -6.96 -9.68 13.33
N PHE A 129 -6.87 -9.90 12.02
CA PHE A 129 -6.28 -8.96 11.07
C PHE A 129 -7.31 -8.20 10.26
N ILE A 130 -8.51 -8.78 10.11
CA ILE A 130 -9.56 -8.25 9.24
C ILE A 130 -10.77 -7.71 10.00
N TYR A 131 -10.84 -7.87 11.32
CA TYR A 131 -11.89 -7.27 12.14
C TYR A 131 -11.30 -6.38 13.24
N GLU A 132 -12.06 -5.37 13.62
CA GLU A 132 -11.82 -4.51 14.80
C GLU A 132 -13.18 -4.12 15.38
N ASN A 133 -13.46 -4.51 16.63
CA ASN A 133 -14.75 -4.32 17.29
C ASN A 133 -15.94 -4.80 16.43
N ASP A 134 -15.83 -6.01 15.88
CA ASP A 134 -16.80 -6.64 14.97
C ASP A 134 -17.04 -5.90 13.63
N VAL A 135 -16.26 -4.86 13.34
CA VAL A 135 -16.28 -4.15 12.07
C VAL A 135 -15.22 -4.71 11.13
N LEU A 136 -15.63 -5.08 9.91
CA LEU A 136 -14.73 -5.56 8.87
C LEU A 136 -13.81 -4.44 8.37
N ILE A 137 -12.51 -4.69 8.39
CA ILE A 137 -11.48 -3.81 7.86
C ILE A 137 -11.33 -4.08 6.36
N THR A 138 -11.48 -3.02 5.56
CA THR A 138 -11.29 -3.08 4.11
C THR A 138 -9.99 -2.44 3.64
N ASP A 139 -9.26 -1.75 4.52
CA ASP A 139 -7.96 -1.14 4.20
C ASP A 139 -6.88 -2.22 4.06
N GLU A 140 -6.53 -2.53 2.82
CA GLU A 140 -5.50 -3.51 2.50
C GLU A 140 -4.12 -3.17 3.10
N THR A 141 -3.80 -1.88 3.22
CA THR A 141 -2.51 -1.43 3.74
C THR A 141 -2.45 -1.72 5.23
N LEU A 142 -3.52 -1.41 5.95
CA LEU A 142 -3.64 -1.71 7.38
C LEU A 142 -3.55 -3.22 7.63
N ILE A 143 -4.28 -4.04 6.87
CA ILE A 143 -4.24 -5.51 6.99
C ILE A 143 -2.81 -6.02 6.76
N LYS A 144 -2.13 -5.58 5.69
CA LYS A 144 -0.73 -5.94 5.40
C LYS A 144 0.21 -5.59 6.54
N THR A 145 0.05 -4.40 7.11
CA THR A 145 0.85 -3.91 8.25
C THR A 145 0.62 -4.78 9.48
N ARG A 146 -0.65 -5.02 9.88
CA ARG A 146 -0.99 -5.87 11.04
C ARG A 146 -0.43 -7.28 10.91
N VAL A 147 -0.55 -7.89 9.73
CA VAL A 147 0.01 -9.23 9.47
C VAL A 147 1.53 -9.23 9.59
N ARG A 148 2.22 -8.20 9.07
CA ARG A 148 3.68 -8.07 9.17
C ARG A 148 4.15 -7.88 10.61
N GLU A 149 3.51 -6.98 11.36
CA GLU A 149 3.85 -6.73 12.76
C GLU A 149 3.68 -8.00 13.61
N TRP A 150 2.53 -8.67 13.47
CA TRP A 150 2.29 -9.94 14.14
C TRP A 150 3.30 -11.02 13.73
N PHE A 151 3.64 -11.13 12.45
CA PHE A 151 4.62 -12.10 11.99
C PHE A 151 6.00 -11.85 12.64
N ASN A 152 6.42 -10.59 12.73
CA ASN A 152 7.67 -10.21 13.38
C ASN A 152 7.67 -10.52 14.88
N THR A 153 6.54 -10.35 15.59
CA THR A 153 6.45 -10.75 17.00
C THR A 153 6.53 -12.26 17.17
N GLN A 154 5.94 -13.06 16.27
CA GLN A 154 6.10 -14.52 16.30
C GLN A 154 7.56 -14.97 16.14
N LEU A 155 8.38 -14.22 15.40
CA LEU A 155 9.81 -14.50 15.24
C LEU A 155 10.65 -13.98 16.42
N ASN A 156 10.30 -12.82 17.00
CA ASN A 156 11.06 -12.24 18.11
C ASN A 156 10.82 -12.97 19.42
N ASN A 157 9.59 -13.43 19.68
CA ASN A 157 9.30 -14.24 20.87
C ASN A 157 10.17 -15.50 20.92
N GLN A 158 10.56 -16.05 19.77
CA GLN A 158 11.50 -17.17 19.68
C GLN A 158 12.91 -16.80 20.19
N LYS A 159 13.40 -15.58 19.92
CA LYS A 159 14.72 -15.13 20.38
C LYS A 159 14.77 -14.98 21.89
N GLU A 160 13.69 -14.49 22.51
CA GLU A 160 13.63 -14.34 23.96
C GLU A 160 13.45 -15.67 24.70
N THR A 161 12.64 -16.60 24.19
CA THR A 161 12.48 -17.93 24.82
C THR A 161 13.77 -18.77 24.75
N VAL A 162 14.53 -18.68 23.65
CA VAL A 162 15.84 -19.34 23.53
C VAL A 162 16.86 -18.72 24.49
N ASN A 163 16.90 -17.38 24.61
CA ASN A 163 17.79 -16.71 25.56
C ASN A 163 17.45 -17.05 27.03
N GLN A 164 16.17 -17.20 27.38
CA GLN A 164 15.75 -17.61 28.73
C GLN A 164 16.07 -19.08 29.02
N MET A 165 15.92 -19.99 28.04
CA MET A 165 16.32 -21.40 28.21
C MET A 165 17.83 -21.54 28.39
N VAL A 166 18.65 -20.82 27.62
CA VAL A 166 20.13 -20.85 27.76
C VAL A 166 20.57 -20.27 29.12
N ASN A 167 19.91 -19.24 29.62
CA ASN A 167 20.22 -18.67 30.94
C ASN A 167 19.81 -19.56 32.11
N ASN A 168 18.81 -20.43 31.93
CA ASN A 168 18.38 -21.38 32.98
C ASN A 168 19.27 -22.64 33.07
N TYR A 169 20.11 -22.92 32.06
CA TYR A 169 21.11 -24.00 32.11
C TYR A 169 22.48 -23.56 32.65
N ALA A 170 22.68 -22.26 32.91
CA ALA A 170 23.95 -21.72 33.39
C ALA A 170 24.10 -21.64 34.92
N ASN A 171 23.09 -22.06 35.69
CA ASN A 171 23.11 -22.04 37.16
C ASN A 171 22.89 -23.45 37.76
N GLY A 172 23.85 -24.33 37.52
CA GLY A 172 23.94 -25.65 38.17
C GLY A 172 25.40 -26.13 38.22
N ASP A 173 26.05 -25.83 39.35
CA ASP A 173 27.32 -26.31 39.93
C ASP A 173 28.24 -27.30 39.18
N GLY A 174 29.56 -27.08 39.33
CA GLY A 174 30.53 -28.18 39.53
C GLY A 174 31.81 -28.22 38.69
N ASP A 175 32.72 -27.29 38.96
CA ASP A 175 34.21 -27.33 39.05
C ASP A 175 35.09 -28.51 38.48
N VAL A 176 36.34 -28.11 38.13
CA VAL A 176 37.63 -28.86 38.06
C VAL A 176 38.13 -29.52 36.74
N ASN A 177 38.93 -28.73 36.01
CA ASN A 177 40.36 -28.91 35.67
C ASN A 177 40.90 -29.72 34.43
N GLU A 178 41.87 -29.03 33.81
CA GLU A 178 43.17 -29.46 33.27
C GLU A 178 43.41 -29.83 31.79
N ASN A 179 44.49 -29.19 31.30
CA ASN A 179 45.03 -29.08 29.95
C ASN A 179 45.63 -30.38 29.38
N VAL A 180 45.62 -30.58 28.05
CA VAL A 180 46.83 -30.88 27.24
C VAL A 180 46.58 -30.47 25.77
N SER A 181 47.60 -29.84 25.21
CA SER A 181 47.73 -29.25 23.88
C SER A 181 48.25 -30.22 22.79
N VAL A 182 48.11 -29.77 21.53
CA VAL A 182 49.06 -29.88 20.39
C VAL A 182 48.44 -30.40 19.07
N ASN A 183 48.12 -29.41 18.22
CA ASN A 183 48.46 -29.19 16.80
C ASN A 183 48.24 -30.31 15.75
N LYS A 184 47.51 -29.98 14.68
CA LYS A 184 48.13 -29.41 13.45
C LYS A 184 47.10 -28.91 12.43
N GLU A 185 47.50 -27.80 11.83
CA GLU A 185 46.85 -26.97 10.82
C GLU A 185 46.74 -27.67 9.44
N LYS A 186 45.76 -27.25 8.62
CA LYS A 186 45.99 -26.39 7.44
C LYS A 186 44.67 -26.04 6.74
N GLU A 187 44.37 -24.74 6.71
CA GLU A 187 44.23 -23.88 5.51
C GLU A 187 42.98 -24.19 4.64
N GLY A 188 42.08 -23.24 4.32
CA GLY A 188 42.30 -21.83 4.10
C GLY A 188 41.06 -20.93 4.25
N THR A 189 41.33 -19.75 4.81
CA THR A 189 41.06 -18.40 4.26
C THR A 189 39.67 -18.01 3.78
N GLY A 190 39.08 -17.04 4.51
CA GLY A 190 37.93 -16.25 4.10
C GLY A 190 37.44 -15.29 5.19
N GLU A 191 38.34 -14.42 5.63
CA GLU A 191 38.20 -13.47 6.75
C GLU A 191 37.20 -12.31 6.46
N LYS A 192 36.74 -11.65 7.55
CA LYS A 192 36.17 -10.28 7.68
C LYS A 192 34.63 -10.17 7.64
N ILE A 193 33.91 -9.51 8.56
CA ILE A 193 34.19 -8.60 9.69
C ILE A 193 32.98 -8.65 10.64
N LYS A 194 33.22 -8.69 11.96
CA LYS A 194 32.21 -8.37 12.99
C LYS A 194 31.96 -6.86 13.02
N LYS A 195 30.70 -6.43 12.97
CA LYS A 195 30.31 -5.09 13.41
C LYS A 195 29.11 -5.19 14.35
N SER A 196 29.42 -5.10 15.64
CA SER A 196 28.49 -4.69 16.69
C SER A 196 28.00 -3.28 16.39
N ILE A 197 26.69 -3.04 16.40
CA ILE A 197 26.15 -1.67 16.44
C ILE A 197 25.02 -1.58 17.47
N VAL A 198 25.25 -0.60 18.33
CA VAL A 198 24.53 -0.14 19.51
C VAL A 198 23.25 0.60 19.10
N LYS A 199 22.27 0.58 20.00
CA LYS A 199 20.97 1.26 19.92
C LYS A 199 21.11 2.74 20.29
N THR A 200 20.87 3.65 19.34
CA THR A 200 20.40 5.03 19.57
C THR A 200 19.52 5.48 18.40
N SER A 201 18.38 6.07 18.72
CA SER A 201 17.30 6.51 17.82
C SER A 201 17.48 7.97 17.43
N GLU A 202 18.09 8.24 16.27
CA GLU A 202 18.12 9.57 15.64
C GLU A 202 17.97 9.42 14.11
N ILE A 203 17.15 10.28 13.49
CA ILE A 203 16.99 10.35 12.02
C ILE A 203 18.33 10.80 11.42
N VAL A 204 18.90 9.99 10.53
CA VAL A 204 20.17 10.26 9.87
C VAL A 204 19.90 10.95 8.53
N PHE A 205 20.33 12.21 8.40
CA PHE A 205 20.24 12.94 7.15
C PHE A 205 21.35 12.51 6.17
N PRO A 206 21.05 12.32 4.87
CA PRO A 206 22.06 12.01 3.86
C PRO A 206 23.09 13.13 3.67
N PHE A 207 22.70 14.38 3.98
CA PHE A 207 23.54 15.56 3.89
C PHE A 207 23.31 16.43 5.13
N GLU A 208 24.40 16.85 5.78
CA GLU A 208 24.34 17.60 7.04
C GLU A 208 24.11 19.10 6.87
N THR A 209 24.05 19.59 5.63
CA THR A 209 23.90 21.02 5.35
C THR A 209 22.53 21.54 5.78
N GLU A 210 22.52 22.75 6.33
CA GLU A 210 21.28 23.47 6.68
C GLU A 210 20.39 23.69 5.46
N LEU A 211 21.01 23.85 4.28
CA LEU A 211 20.32 23.97 3.00
C LEU A 211 19.44 22.71 2.75
N PHE A 212 20.03 21.52 2.83
CA PHE A 212 19.31 20.28 2.60
C PHE A 212 18.22 20.04 3.65
N LYS A 213 18.52 20.26 4.94
CA LYS A 213 17.55 20.12 6.03
C LYS A 213 16.32 21.01 5.81
N THR A 214 16.53 22.25 5.36
CA THR A 214 15.45 23.18 5.00
C THR A 214 14.60 22.63 3.84
N GLN A 215 15.24 22.14 2.78
CA GLN A 215 14.53 21.57 1.62
C GLN A 215 13.73 20.31 1.99
N TRP A 216 14.25 19.49 2.91
CA TRP A 216 13.55 18.32 3.41
C TRP A 216 12.30 18.69 4.24
N GLN A 217 12.38 19.73 5.06
CA GLN A 217 11.20 20.23 5.79
C GLN A 217 10.13 20.78 4.85
N LEU A 218 10.54 21.52 3.81
CA LEU A 218 9.62 21.98 2.76
C LEU A 218 8.90 20.81 2.06
N TRP A 219 9.63 19.75 1.74
CA TRP A 219 9.06 18.52 1.19
C TRP A 219 8.01 17.89 2.12
N LYS A 220 8.30 17.78 3.43
CA LYS A 220 7.34 17.25 4.41
C LYS A 220 6.08 18.12 4.52
N ALA A 221 6.24 19.43 4.55
CA ALA A 221 5.12 20.39 4.60
C ALA A 221 4.24 20.28 3.35
N TYR A 222 4.84 20.23 2.17
CA TYR A 222 4.16 19.99 0.89
C TYR A 222 3.36 18.69 0.90
N LYS A 223 3.97 17.60 1.35
CA LYS A 223 3.32 16.28 1.44
C LYS A 223 2.12 16.28 2.39
N ALA A 224 2.20 17.03 3.49
CA ALA A 224 1.10 17.19 4.42
C ALA A 224 -0.04 18.04 3.83
N LYS A 225 0.29 19.15 3.17
CA LYS A 225 -0.69 20.10 2.60
C LYS A 225 -1.42 19.51 1.39
N GLU A 226 -0.70 18.95 0.43
CA GLU A 226 -1.27 18.51 -0.85
C GLU A 226 -1.86 17.10 -0.82
N PHE A 227 -1.34 16.23 0.06
CA PHE A 227 -1.72 14.81 0.06
C PHE A 227 -2.19 14.29 1.42
N GLY A 228 -2.30 15.15 2.44
CA GLY A 228 -2.60 14.73 3.81
C GLY A 228 -1.57 13.75 4.38
N PHE A 229 -0.37 13.67 3.80
CA PHE A 229 0.63 12.66 4.10
C PHE A 229 1.63 13.21 5.11
N LYS A 230 1.80 12.49 6.23
CA LYS A 230 2.86 12.75 7.23
C LYS A 230 3.64 11.45 7.46
N TYR A 231 4.96 11.54 7.57
CA TYR A 231 5.79 10.41 7.96
C TYR A 231 5.44 10.06 9.41
N LYS A 232 4.84 8.88 9.63
CA LYS A 232 4.29 8.47 10.94
C LYS A 232 5.34 7.89 11.88
N SER A 233 6.52 7.55 11.37
CA SER A 233 7.64 7.01 12.13
C SER A 233 8.98 7.51 11.59
N GLU A 234 9.99 7.57 12.44
CA GLU A 234 11.38 7.91 12.07
C GLU A 234 11.91 6.98 10.97
N SER A 235 11.54 5.70 11.00
CA SER A 235 11.91 4.73 9.95
C SER A 235 11.29 5.07 8.59
N SER A 236 10.06 5.56 8.56
CA SER A 236 9.43 6.00 7.30
C SER A 236 10.04 7.28 6.76
N GLU A 237 10.47 8.18 7.64
CA GLU A 237 11.22 9.38 7.25
C GLU A 237 12.62 9.00 6.73
N GLN A 238 13.31 8.09 7.41
CA GLN A 238 14.60 7.54 7.00
C GLN A 238 14.54 6.83 5.65
N ALA A 239 13.44 6.11 5.36
CA ALA A 239 13.23 5.48 4.06
C ALA A 239 13.08 6.51 2.93
N GLY A 240 12.35 7.61 3.18
CA GLY A 240 12.24 8.71 2.22
C GLY A 240 13.57 9.42 1.97
N LEU A 241 14.37 9.61 3.03
CA LEU A 241 15.73 10.15 2.93
C LEU A 241 16.66 9.20 2.17
N SER A 242 16.55 7.89 2.41
CA SER A 242 17.32 6.87 1.71
C SER A 242 16.96 6.79 0.22
N GLU A 243 15.67 6.87 -0.12
CA GLU A 243 15.19 6.92 -1.51
C GLU A 243 15.75 8.15 -2.24
N LEU A 244 15.68 9.32 -1.60
CA LEU A 244 16.22 10.55 -2.16
C LEU A 244 17.74 10.47 -2.38
N ASN A 245 18.48 9.90 -1.41
CA ASN A 245 19.93 9.72 -1.52
C ASN A 245 20.32 8.76 -2.66
N ASN A 246 19.56 7.69 -2.83
CA ASN A 246 19.80 6.72 -3.90
C ASN A 246 19.57 7.36 -5.27
N LEU A 247 18.47 8.12 -5.44
CA LEU A 247 18.15 8.80 -6.70
C LEU A 247 19.13 9.94 -7.02
N SER A 248 19.67 10.60 -6.00
CA SER A 248 20.66 11.66 -6.20
C SER A 248 22.08 11.13 -6.44
N GLY A 249 22.33 9.83 -6.21
CA GLY A 249 23.67 9.25 -6.28
C GLY A 249 24.62 9.85 -5.24
N SER A 250 24.10 10.15 -4.04
CA SER A 250 24.84 10.81 -2.95
C SER A 250 25.35 12.23 -3.30
N ASP A 251 24.72 12.91 -4.26
CA ASP A 251 25.01 14.31 -4.60
C ASP A 251 23.91 15.22 -4.05
N GLU A 252 24.27 16.10 -3.11
CA GLU A 252 23.35 17.01 -2.44
C GLU A 252 22.61 17.94 -3.41
N LYS A 253 23.31 18.46 -4.43
CA LYS A 253 22.70 19.39 -5.40
C LYS A 253 21.66 18.66 -6.25
N LYS A 254 21.93 17.41 -6.61
CA LYS A 254 20.95 16.57 -7.32
C LYS A 254 19.76 16.24 -6.43
N ALA A 255 19.97 15.93 -5.15
CA ALA A 255 18.88 15.66 -4.20
C ALA A 255 17.93 16.86 -4.07
N ILE A 256 18.48 18.06 -3.93
CA ILE A 256 17.67 19.29 -3.86
C ILE A 256 16.91 19.52 -5.18
N ALA A 257 17.57 19.31 -6.33
CA ALA A 257 16.91 19.43 -7.62
C ALA A 257 15.77 18.42 -7.82
N ILE A 258 15.89 17.20 -7.29
CA ILE A 258 14.82 16.18 -7.30
C ILE A 258 13.62 16.62 -6.44
N ILE A 259 13.89 17.19 -5.26
CA ILE A 259 12.82 17.78 -4.41
C ILE A 259 12.10 18.88 -5.20
N HIS A 260 12.84 19.82 -5.78
CA HIS A 260 12.26 20.93 -6.55
C HIS A 260 11.46 20.46 -7.76
N GLN A 261 11.94 19.45 -8.48
CA GLN A 261 11.19 18.84 -9.59
C GLN A 261 9.86 18.28 -9.10
N SER A 262 9.86 17.57 -7.97
CA SER A 262 8.66 16.94 -7.42
C SER A 262 7.64 17.99 -6.96
N LEU A 263 8.10 19.08 -6.32
CA LEU A 263 7.27 20.22 -5.94
C LEU A 263 6.66 20.91 -7.16
N ALA A 264 7.49 21.24 -8.16
CA ALA A 264 7.05 21.95 -9.37
C ALA A 264 6.08 21.14 -10.24
N LYS A 265 6.13 19.80 -10.16
CA LYS A 265 5.27 18.89 -10.93
C LYS A 265 4.08 18.35 -10.15
N GLY A 266 3.93 18.70 -8.88
CA GLY A 266 2.81 18.22 -8.08
C GLY A 266 2.89 16.73 -7.75
N TRP A 267 4.10 16.19 -7.59
CA TRP A 267 4.30 14.74 -7.47
C TRP A 267 4.31 14.24 -6.02
N LYS A 268 3.74 13.05 -5.83
CA LYS A 268 3.68 12.38 -4.52
C LYS A 268 5.01 11.70 -4.13
N GLY A 269 5.97 11.56 -5.03
CA GLY A 269 7.24 10.87 -4.78
C GLY A 269 8.40 11.48 -5.56
N PHE A 270 9.60 10.92 -5.38
CA PHE A 270 10.84 11.36 -6.04
C PHE A 270 11.10 10.57 -7.32
N PHE A 271 11.69 11.24 -8.31
CA PHE A 271 12.03 10.64 -9.60
C PHE A 271 13.38 11.16 -10.09
N GLU A 272 14.03 10.40 -10.98
CA GLU A 272 15.32 10.78 -11.54
C GLU A 272 15.23 12.07 -12.37
N LEU A 273 16.26 12.92 -12.26
CA LEU A 273 16.38 14.10 -13.11
C LEU A 273 16.57 13.66 -14.56
N LYS A 274 15.74 14.18 -15.46
CA LYS A 274 15.93 13.93 -16.90
C LYS A 274 17.24 14.57 -17.34
N ASN A 275 18.22 13.75 -17.69
CA ASN A 275 19.40 14.20 -18.41
C ASN A 275 18.97 14.63 -19.82
N ASN A 276 18.85 15.94 -20.04
CA ASN A 276 18.84 16.46 -21.40
C ASN A 276 20.26 16.36 -21.96
N GLN A 277 20.64 15.16 -22.42
CA GLN A 277 21.73 15.01 -23.39
C GLN A 277 21.23 15.50 -24.75
N ASN A 278 21.09 16.82 -24.85
CA ASN A 278 21.13 17.58 -26.10
C ASN A 278 21.63 18.98 -25.73
N GLU A 279 22.93 19.07 -25.51
CA GLU A 279 23.63 20.34 -25.47
C GLU A 279 23.61 20.95 -26.87
N ARG A 280 22.84 22.02 -27.06
CA ARG A 280 23.33 23.14 -27.87
C ARG A 280 23.92 24.14 -26.89
N SER A 281 25.24 24.12 -26.84
CA SER A 281 26.11 25.11 -26.23
C SER A 281 25.62 26.53 -26.49
N ASN A 282 25.33 27.27 -25.42
CA ASN A 282 25.47 28.72 -25.44
C ASN A 282 26.00 29.18 -24.08
N SER A 283 27.22 29.72 -24.14
CA SER A 283 27.99 30.28 -23.03
C SER A 283 27.34 31.58 -22.54
N TYR A 284 26.62 31.51 -21.43
CA TYR A 284 26.33 32.67 -20.57
C TYR A 284 26.54 32.28 -19.10
N THR A 285 27.75 31.83 -18.81
CA THR A 285 28.27 31.58 -17.47
C THR A 285 28.77 32.87 -16.86
N GLY A 286 28.05 33.40 -15.86
CA GLY A 286 28.60 34.46 -15.01
C GLY A 286 27.59 35.10 -14.05
N GLN A 287 26.37 35.40 -14.49
CA GLN A 287 25.42 36.22 -13.71
C GLN A 287 24.12 35.52 -13.28
N LEU A 288 23.76 34.35 -13.84
CA LEU A 288 22.52 33.66 -13.44
C LEU A 288 22.62 32.82 -12.16
N LYS A 289 23.82 32.45 -11.71
CA LYS A 289 23.98 31.61 -10.50
C LYS A 289 23.63 32.36 -9.21
N THR A 290 23.97 33.64 -9.12
CA THR A 290 23.69 34.49 -7.95
C THR A 290 22.23 34.97 -7.88
N VAL A 291 21.56 35.10 -9.03
CA VAL A 291 20.12 35.43 -9.08
C VAL A 291 19.25 34.23 -8.70
N SER A 292 19.64 33.01 -9.11
CA SER A 292 18.89 31.79 -8.76
C SER A 292 18.95 31.49 -7.26
N ASP A 293 20.11 31.69 -6.62
CA ASP A 293 20.26 31.43 -5.18
C ASP A 293 19.56 32.51 -4.33
N SER A 294 19.57 33.77 -4.76
CA SER A 294 18.84 34.85 -4.07
C SER A 294 17.32 34.77 -4.25
N PHE A 295 16.86 34.32 -5.42
CA PHE A 295 15.44 34.07 -5.68
C PHE A 295 14.93 32.84 -4.91
N ALA A 296 15.69 31.75 -4.85
CA ALA A 296 15.36 30.58 -4.06
C ALA A 296 15.29 30.89 -2.55
N ARG A 297 16.16 31.78 -2.04
CA ARG A 297 16.08 32.27 -0.65
C ARG A 297 14.83 33.10 -0.38
N LYS A 298 14.47 34.03 -1.27
CA LYS A 298 13.24 34.84 -1.13
C LYS A 298 11.95 34.01 -1.17
N ILE A 299 11.92 32.96 -1.98
CA ILE A 299 10.77 32.02 -2.02
C ILE A 299 10.67 31.25 -0.71
N ALA A 300 11.80 30.81 -0.13
CA ALA A 300 11.80 30.11 1.15
C ALA A 300 11.36 31.01 2.32
N GLU A 301 11.73 32.29 2.30
CA GLU A 301 11.33 33.29 3.31
C GLU A 301 9.83 33.63 3.21
N GLY A 302 9.29 33.81 2.00
CA GLY A 302 7.87 34.15 1.80
C GLY A 302 6.88 33.02 2.14
N LEU A 303 7.33 31.77 2.13
CA LEU A 303 6.52 30.59 2.48
C LEU A 303 6.47 30.29 3.98
N GLN A 304 7.32 30.93 4.79
CA GLN A 304 7.33 30.79 6.26
C GLN A 304 6.46 31.84 6.97
N SER A 305 5.97 32.85 6.24
CA SER A 305 5.19 33.97 6.75
C SER A 305 3.66 33.84 6.59
N GLU A 306 3.15 32.66 6.20
CA GLU A 306 1.71 32.33 6.16
C GLU A 306 1.32 31.22 7.14
#